data_AF-A0AAU4THP8-F1
#
_entry.id   AF-A0AAU4THP8-F1
#
_cell.length_a   1.000
_cell.length_b   1.000
_cell.length_c   1.000
_cell.angle_alpha   90.00
_cell.angle_beta   90.00
_cell.angle_gamma   90.00
#
_symmetry.space_group_name_H-M   'P 1'
#
loop_
_entity.id
_entity.type
_entity.pdbx_description
1 polymer ?
#
loop_
_entity_poly.entity_id
_entity_poly.type
_entity_poly.pdbx_seq_one_letter_code
_entity_poly.pdbx_strand_id
1 'polypeptide(L)'
;MPDTIADLGRRLARLEKRVTNLERARRAPYPEWHDLPLTGDTTVPDEEQPPQFRANPWDTTEFCGRIGLVGGRATDDQLIALLPEGYWPEAPRTVDVSSDAARRTLQLDITPKGLVRLRVQGGGSVRATWISLDSTSIRTDRDDV
;
A
#
# COMPACT_ATOMS: atom_id res chain seq x y z
N MET A 1 15.32 -2.07 -33.16
CA MET A 1 16.42 -2.29 -32.19
C MET A 1 16.15 -1.42 -30.98
N PRO A 2 16.19 -1.94 -29.75
CA PRO A 2 16.09 -1.11 -28.56
C PRO A 2 17.28 -0.15 -28.52
N ASP A 3 17.04 1.10 -28.17
CA ASP A 3 18.08 2.11 -28.06
C ASP A 3 18.88 1.87 -26.77
N THR A 4 20.03 1.19 -26.91
CA THR A 4 20.90 0.77 -25.81
C THR A 4 21.34 1.95 -24.93
N ILE A 5 21.49 3.14 -25.51
CA ILE A 5 21.90 4.35 -24.79
C ILE A 5 20.75 4.84 -23.90
N ALA A 6 19.52 4.84 -24.42
CA ALA A 6 18.34 5.21 -23.64
C ALA A 6 18.12 4.24 -22.47
N ASP A 7 18.41 2.95 -22.65
CA ASP A 7 18.25 1.97 -21.58
C ASP A 7 19.32 2.10 -20.49
N LEU A 8 20.56 2.37 -20.88
CA LEU A 8 21.64 2.72 -19.94
C LEU A 8 21.33 3.99 -19.16
N GLY A 9 20.80 5.02 -19.82
CA GLY A 9 20.39 6.26 -19.16
C GLY A 9 19.31 6.04 -18.09
N ARG A 10 18.29 5.21 -18.38
CA ARG A 10 17.26 4.85 -17.39
C ARG A 10 17.83 4.05 -16.21
N ARG A 11 18.75 3.13 -16.47
CA ARG A 11 19.41 2.33 -15.41
C ARG A 11 20.26 3.21 -14.49
N LEU A 12 21.02 4.16 -15.05
CA LEU A 12 21.81 5.10 -14.27
C LEU A 12 20.92 6.01 -13.40
N ALA A 13 19.85 6.57 -13.95
CA ALA A 13 18.91 7.39 -13.19
C ALA A 13 18.26 6.61 -12.02
N ARG A 14 17.94 5.32 -12.20
CA ARG A 14 17.46 4.46 -11.10
C ARG A 14 18.53 4.23 -10.03
N LEU A 15 19.78 3.98 -10.43
CA LEU A 15 20.89 3.79 -9.50
C LEU A 15 21.15 5.05 -8.67
N GLU A 16 21.18 6.23 -9.29
CA GLU A 16 21.34 7.51 -8.60
C GLU A 16 20.22 7.75 -7.59
N LYS A 17 18.96 7.45 -7.97
CA LYS A 17 17.81 7.53 -7.07
C LYS A 17 17.96 6.57 -5.88
N ARG A 18 18.39 5.32 -6.11
CA ARG A 18 18.63 4.33 -5.04
C ARG A 18 19.74 4.76 -4.09
N VAL A 19 20.86 5.26 -4.60
CA VAL A 19 21.96 5.76 -3.77
C VAL A 19 21.50 6.93 -2.90
N THR A 20 20.77 7.88 -3.49
CA THR A 20 20.20 9.02 -2.76
C THR A 20 19.24 8.57 -1.65
N ASN A 21 18.38 7.59 -1.94
CA ASN A 21 17.46 7.02 -0.96
C ASN A 21 18.21 6.32 0.19
N LEU A 22 19.27 5.55 -0.11
CA LEU A 22 20.09 4.87 0.90
C LEU A 22 20.91 5.83 1.75
N GLU A 23 21.45 6.89 1.17
CA GLU A 23 22.14 7.93 1.94
C GLU A 23 21.19 8.69 2.86
N ARG A 24 19.94 8.91 2.41
CA ARG A 24 18.87 9.46 3.25
C ARG A 24 18.46 8.46 4.35
N ALA A 25 18.35 7.16 4.04
CA ALA A 25 18.07 6.08 4.99
C ALA A 25 19.06 6.05 6.16
N ARG A 26 20.35 6.21 5.84
CA ARG A 26 21.43 6.25 6.83
C ARG A 26 21.28 7.44 7.79
N ARG A 27 20.64 8.52 7.35
CA ARG A 27 20.38 9.72 8.16
C ARG A 27 19.05 9.66 8.92
N ALA A 28 18.05 8.96 8.39
CA ALA A 28 16.74 8.75 8.99
C ALA A 28 16.26 7.32 8.69
N PRO A 29 16.60 6.33 9.54
CA PRO A 29 16.27 4.93 9.28
C PRO A 29 14.77 4.63 9.33
N TYR A 30 13.99 5.54 9.94
CA TYR A 30 12.53 5.45 10.05
C TYR A 30 11.91 6.77 9.60
N PRO A 31 11.51 6.86 8.33
CA PRO A 31 10.73 7.99 7.82
C PRO A 31 9.44 8.19 8.63
N GLU A 32 8.93 9.42 8.62
CA GLU A 32 7.68 9.76 9.31
C GLU A 32 6.48 9.02 8.72
N TRP A 33 5.50 8.75 9.58
CA TRP A 33 4.20 8.23 9.16
C TRP A 33 3.34 9.35 8.59
N HIS A 34 2.58 9.01 7.56
CA HIS A 34 1.61 9.91 6.93
C HIS A 34 0.22 9.27 6.99
N ASP A 35 -0.81 10.09 7.23
CA ASP A 35 -2.19 9.62 7.23
C ASP A 35 -2.58 9.08 5.85
N LEU A 36 -3.17 7.89 5.82
CA LEU A 36 -3.65 7.25 4.61
C LEU A 36 -4.98 7.91 4.20
N PRO A 37 -5.06 8.54 3.02
CA PRO A 37 -6.30 9.16 2.56
C PRO A 37 -7.40 8.10 2.31
N LEU A 38 -8.35 8.03 3.23
CA LEU A 38 -9.49 7.14 3.14
C LEU A 38 -10.57 7.69 2.20
N THR A 39 -11.36 6.79 1.60
CA THR A 39 -12.52 7.17 0.78
C THR A 39 -13.81 7.18 1.60
N GLY A 40 -14.82 7.95 1.18
CA GLY A 40 -15.98 8.34 2.00
C GLY A 40 -16.87 7.24 2.59
N ASP A 41 -16.68 5.98 2.19
CA ASP A 41 -17.42 4.82 2.72
C ASP A 41 -16.62 4.03 3.78
N THR A 42 -15.57 4.61 4.34
CA THR A 42 -14.79 4.00 5.43
C THR A 42 -14.68 4.92 6.64
N THR A 43 -14.40 4.34 7.79
CA THR A 43 -14.26 5.07 9.06
C THR A 43 -12.92 4.79 9.72
N VAL A 44 -12.57 5.59 10.72
CA VAL A 44 -11.39 5.37 11.56
C VAL A 44 -11.88 4.82 12.91
N PRO A 45 -11.71 3.52 13.21
CA PRO A 45 -12.22 2.92 14.44
C PRO A 45 -11.51 3.41 15.71
N ASP A 46 -10.28 3.88 15.56
CA ASP A 46 -9.43 4.40 16.64
C ASP A 46 -8.80 5.72 16.17
N GLU A 47 -9.34 6.84 16.63
CA GLU A 47 -8.86 8.17 16.25
C GLU A 47 -7.47 8.49 16.79
N GLU A 48 -7.00 7.78 17.83
CA GLU A 48 -5.65 7.93 18.36
C GLU A 48 -4.62 7.21 17.48
N GLN A 49 -5.07 6.26 16.65
CA GLN A 49 -4.23 5.48 15.72
C GLN A 49 -4.90 5.39 14.33
N PRO A 50 -4.98 6.53 13.61
CA PRO A 50 -5.55 6.54 12.28
C PRO A 50 -4.74 5.63 11.33
N PRO A 51 -5.36 5.10 10.26
CA PRO A 51 -4.64 4.44 9.19
C PRO A 51 -3.53 5.31 8.63
N GLN A 52 -2.31 4.79 8.64
CA GLN A 52 -1.13 5.51 8.21
C GLN A 52 -0.27 4.64 7.30
N PHE A 53 0.61 5.30 6.56
CA PHE A 53 1.61 4.66 5.72
C PHE A 53 2.94 5.41 5.79
N ARG A 54 4.03 4.71 5.48
CA ARG A 54 5.35 5.32 5.26
C ARG A 54 6.10 4.58 4.16
N ALA A 55 6.81 5.33 3.33
CA ALA A 55 7.78 4.73 2.42
C ALA A 55 9.10 4.55 3.14
N ASN A 56 9.62 3.34 3.12
CA ASN A 56 10.91 3.01 3.67
C ASN A 56 11.99 3.05 2.58
N PRO A 57 13.27 3.19 2.98
CA PRO A 57 14.37 3.33 2.02
C PRO A 57 14.73 2.06 1.25
N TRP A 58 14.11 0.92 1.58
CA TRP A 58 14.28 -0.37 0.90
C TRP A 58 13.21 -0.62 -0.17
N ASP A 59 12.70 0.47 -0.77
CA ASP A 59 11.66 0.43 -1.81
C ASP A 59 10.37 -0.26 -1.35
N THR A 60 10.06 -0.20 -0.05
CA THR A 60 8.82 -0.73 0.53
C THR A 60 7.93 0.40 1.05
N THR A 61 6.60 0.22 0.95
CA THR A 61 5.63 1.04 1.68
C THR A 61 5.01 0.20 2.77
N GLU A 62 5.14 0.63 4.01
CA GLU A 62 4.52 0.02 5.18
C GLU A 62 3.21 0.73 5.51
N PHE A 63 2.27 -0.03 6.07
CA PHE A 63 0.99 0.48 6.53
C PHE A 63 0.79 0.10 8.01
N CYS A 64 -0.01 0.89 8.72
CA CYS A 64 -0.45 0.59 10.08
C CYS A 64 -1.83 1.18 10.35
N GLY A 65 -2.43 0.79 11.48
CA GLY A 65 -3.74 1.25 11.91
C GLY A 65 -4.89 0.43 11.34
N ARG A 66 -6.12 0.88 11.60
CA ARG A 66 -7.35 0.14 11.26
C ARG A 66 -8.31 0.96 10.44
N ILE A 67 -8.90 0.33 9.43
CA ILE A 67 -9.95 0.93 8.61
C ILE A 67 -11.28 0.27 8.99
N GLY A 68 -12.24 1.08 9.42
CA GLY A 68 -13.61 0.65 9.67
C GLY A 68 -14.40 0.53 8.38
N LEU A 69 -15.22 -0.52 8.27
CA LEU A 69 -15.99 -0.83 7.09
C LEU A 69 -17.47 -0.48 7.31
N VAL A 70 -18.04 0.31 6.40
CA VAL A 70 -19.45 0.68 6.45
C VAL A 70 -20.35 -0.54 6.38
N GLY A 71 -21.41 -0.54 7.20
CA GLY A 71 -22.37 -1.64 7.27
C GLY A 71 -21.82 -2.93 7.88
N GLY A 72 -20.59 -2.92 8.41
CA GLY A 72 -19.97 -4.10 9.01
C GLY A 72 -19.69 -5.22 8.02
N ARG A 73 -19.41 -4.86 6.76
CA ARG A 73 -19.10 -5.81 5.69
C ARG A 73 -17.90 -5.38 4.87
N ALA A 74 -17.05 -6.35 4.56
CA ALA A 74 -16.08 -6.28 3.48
C ALA A 74 -16.76 -6.67 2.17
N THR A 75 -16.70 -5.78 1.18
CA THR A 75 -17.22 -6.03 -0.17
C THR A 75 -16.07 -6.08 -1.16
N ASP A 76 -16.11 -7.06 -2.06
CA ASP A 76 -15.11 -7.23 -3.11
C ASP A 76 -15.08 -6.01 -4.04
N ASP A 77 -13.87 -5.64 -4.49
CA ASP A 77 -13.57 -4.44 -5.29
C ASP A 77 -13.93 -3.09 -4.66
N GLN A 78 -14.28 -3.06 -3.37
CA GLN A 78 -14.58 -1.81 -2.66
C GLN A 78 -13.33 -0.93 -2.59
N LEU A 79 -13.41 0.29 -3.12
CA LEU A 79 -12.37 1.29 -2.94
C LEU A 79 -12.40 1.78 -1.49
N ILE A 80 -11.26 1.71 -0.79
CA ILE A 80 -11.17 2.07 0.63
C ILE A 80 -10.19 3.20 0.92
N ALA A 81 -9.20 3.40 0.05
CA ALA A 81 -8.19 4.44 0.20
C ALA A 81 -7.53 4.81 -1.14
N LEU A 82 -6.84 5.94 -1.13
CA LEU A 82 -6.03 6.44 -2.24
C LEU A 82 -4.61 6.73 -1.75
N LEU A 83 -3.64 6.02 -2.29
CA LEU A 83 -2.23 6.27 -2.02
C LEU A 83 -1.78 7.53 -2.79
N PRO A 84 -1.13 8.52 -2.15
CA PRO A 84 -0.70 9.75 -2.82
C PRO A 84 0.32 9.50 -3.96
N GLU A 85 0.34 10.41 -4.93
CA GLU A 85 1.34 10.40 -6.00
C GLU A 85 2.76 10.46 -5.41
N GLY A 86 3.68 9.66 -5.96
CA GLY A 86 5.04 9.48 -5.43
C GLY A 86 5.20 8.23 -4.54
N TYR A 87 4.10 7.64 -4.08
CA TYR A 87 4.11 6.38 -3.32
C TYR A 87 3.52 5.21 -4.10
N TRP A 88 3.09 5.44 -5.35
CA TRP A 88 2.49 4.40 -6.18
C TRP A 88 3.49 3.29 -6.51
N PRO A 89 3.07 2.02 -6.41
CA PRO A 89 3.91 0.92 -6.83
C PRO A 89 4.02 0.88 -8.36
N GLU A 90 5.17 0.45 -8.89
CA GLU A 90 5.40 0.31 -10.33
C GLU A 90 4.55 -0.79 -10.98
N ALA A 91 4.08 -1.76 -10.17
CA ALA A 91 3.24 -2.88 -10.59
C ALA A 91 2.09 -3.08 -9.59
N PRO A 92 0.97 -3.71 -9.99
CA PRO A 92 -0.10 -4.05 -9.06
C PRO A 92 0.42 -4.91 -7.91
N ARG A 93 -0.05 -4.64 -6.69
CA ARG A 93 0.32 -5.38 -5.48
C ARG A 93 -0.93 -5.89 -4.79
N THR A 94 -0.87 -7.12 -4.29
CA THR A 94 -1.92 -7.73 -3.48
C THR A 94 -1.31 -8.17 -2.16
N VAL A 95 -1.93 -7.79 -1.05
CA VAL A 95 -1.46 -8.16 0.30
C VAL A 95 -2.61 -8.60 1.17
N ASP A 96 -2.38 -9.63 1.98
CA ASP A 96 -3.37 -10.10 2.95
C ASP A 96 -3.51 -9.09 4.10
N VAL A 97 -4.73 -8.93 4.59
CA VAL A 97 -5.03 -8.10 5.77
C VAL A 97 -5.84 -8.86 6.79
N SER A 98 -5.64 -8.48 8.06
CA SER A 98 -6.39 -9.05 9.17
C SER A 98 -7.73 -8.34 9.34
N SER A 99 -8.72 -9.02 9.91
CA SER A 99 -10.03 -8.44 10.26
C SER A 99 -10.58 -9.05 11.55
N ASP A 100 -11.60 -8.42 12.11
CA ASP A 100 -12.26 -8.87 13.35
C ASP A 100 -13.05 -10.17 13.21
N ALA A 101 -13.73 -10.34 12.08
CA ALA A 101 -14.81 -11.32 11.96
C ALA A 101 -14.87 -12.03 10.61
N ALA A 102 -14.01 -11.69 9.65
CA ALA A 102 -14.06 -12.32 8.34
C ALA A 102 -13.67 -13.80 8.46
N ARG A 103 -14.58 -14.68 8.01
CA ARG A 103 -14.31 -16.13 7.87
C ARG A 103 -13.58 -16.48 6.58
N ARG A 104 -13.25 -15.47 5.77
CA ARG A 104 -12.55 -15.58 4.49
C ARG A 104 -11.39 -14.61 4.50
N THR A 105 -10.31 -14.98 3.84
CA THR A 105 -9.15 -14.10 3.67
C THR A 105 -9.58 -12.82 2.95
N LEU A 106 -9.17 -11.69 3.51
CA LEU A 106 -9.31 -10.38 2.91
C LEU A 106 -7.95 -9.91 2.44
N GLN A 107 -7.94 -9.24 1.29
CA GLN A 107 -6.72 -8.73 0.67
C GLN A 107 -6.91 -7.28 0.26
N LEU A 108 -5.82 -6.56 0.13
CA LEU A 108 -5.79 -5.24 -0.50
C LEU A 108 -5.12 -5.35 -1.86
N ASP A 109 -5.85 -4.94 -2.89
CA ASP A 109 -5.34 -4.74 -4.24
C ASP A 109 -4.96 -3.27 -4.41
N ILE A 110 -3.66 -3.02 -4.61
CA ILE A 110 -3.08 -1.70 -4.82
C ILE A 110 -2.65 -1.59 -6.26
N THR A 111 -3.30 -0.68 -7.00
CA THR A 111 -3.00 -0.47 -8.41
C THR A 111 -1.78 0.43 -8.62
N PRO A 112 -1.16 0.43 -9.82
CA PRO A 112 -0.09 1.37 -10.17
C PRO A 112 -0.50 2.85 -10.19
N LYS A 113 -1.79 3.15 -9.99
CA LYS A 113 -2.34 4.51 -9.84
C LYS A 113 -2.69 4.84 -8.39
N GLY A 114 -2.21 4.05 -7.43
CA GLY A 114 -2.44 4.26 -6.00
C GLY A 114 -3.85 3.93 -5.51
N LEU A 115 -4.75 3.39 -6.33
CA LEU A 115 -6.06 2.94 -5.86
C LEU A 115 -5.88 1.72 -4.96
N VAL A 116 -6.41 1.78 -3.74
CA VAL A 116 -6.41 0.68 -2.75
C VAL A 116 -7.82 0.13 -2.65
N ARG A 117 -8.01 -1.11 -3.11
CA ARG A 117 -9.29 -1.82 -3.10
C ARG A 117 -9.25 -3.01 -2.16
N LEU A 118 -10.35 -3.25 -1.48
CA LEU A 118 -10.57 -4.45 -0.71
C LEU A 118 -10.99 -5.60 -1.63
N ARG A 119 -10.37 -6.75 -1.46
CA ARG A 119 -10.68 -7.97 -2.17
C ARG A 119 -11.10 -9.06 -1.19
N VAL A 120 -12.19 -9.75 -1.51
CA VAL A 120 -12.70 -10.87 -0.74
C VAL A 120 -12.40 -12.15 -1.50
N GLN A 121 -11.72 -13.11 -0.88
CA GLN A 121 -11.42 -14.37 -1.57
C GLN A 121 -12.71 -15.09 -2.03
N GLY A 122 -12.79 -15.38 -3.33
CA GLY A 122 -13.99 -15.94 -3.98
C GLY A 122 -15.10 -14.93 -4.27
N GLY A 123 -14.84 -13.64 -4.07
CA GLY A 123 -15.73 -12.52 -4.40
C GLY A 123 -16.92 -12.30 -3.45
N GLY A 124 -17.76 -11.35 -3.80
CA GLY A 124 -18.99 -11.00 -3.07
C GLY A 124 -18.72 -10.19 -1.80
N SER A 125 -19.39 -10.52 -0.69
CA SER A 125 -19.18 -9.80 0.58
C SER A 125 -19.13 -10.73 1.78
N VAL A 126 -18.40 -10.34 2.83
CA VAL A 126 -18.28 -11.06 4.10
C VAL A 126 -18.43 -10.08 5.26
N ARG A 127 -18.88 -10.59 6.41
CA ARG A 127 -18.97 -9.78 7.63
C ARG A 127 -17.57 -9.44 8.13
N ALA A 128 -17.30 -8.15 8.32
CA ALA A 128 -16.09 -7.60 8.94
C ALA A 128 -16.39 -6.15 9.31
N THR A 129 -16.16 -5.75 10.55
CA THR A 129 -16.40 -4.36 10.99
C THR A 129 -15.17 -3.48 10.78
N TRP A 130 -13.98 -4.08 10.74
CA TRP A 130 -12.74 -3.39 10.41
C TRP A 130 -11.72 -4.33 9.75
N ILE A 131 -10.74 -3.74 9.08
CA ILE A 131 -9.49 -4.40 8.68
C ILE A 131 -8.30 -3.72 9.37
N SER A 132 -7.29 -4.50 9.72
CA SER A 132 -6.02 -4.00 10.26
C SER A 132 -4.97 -4.03 9.16
N LEU A 133 -4.26 -2.92 9.03
CA LEU A 133 -3.12 -2.75 8.15
C LEU A 133 -1.80 -3.06 8.85
N ASP A 134 -1.83 -3.41 10.15
CA ASP A 134 -0.63 -3.64 10.93
C ASP A 134 0.19 -4.79 10.34
N SER A 135 1.50 -4.60 10.26
CA SER A 135 2.45 -5.53 9.61
C SER A 135 2.24 -5.69 8.09
N THR A 136 1.40 -4.87 7.46
CA THR A 136 1.22 -4.89 6.00
C THR A 136 2.28 -4.05 5.32
N SER A 137 2.94 -4.60 4.31
CA SER A 137 3.89 -3.85 3.48
C SER A 137 3.85 -4.30 2.03
N ILE A 138 4.13 -3.38 1.11
CA ILE A 138 4.28 -3.67 -0.32
C ILE A 138 5.65 -3.26 -0.81
N ARG A 139 6.16 -3.95 -1.83
CA ARG A 139 7.26 -3.46 -2.66
C ARG A 139 6.74 -2.44 -3.67
N THR A 140 7.44 -1.33 -3.77
CA THR A 140 7.15 -0.23 -4.69
C THR A 140 7.86 -0.36 -6.03
N ASP A 141 9.01 -1.04 -6.06
CA ASP A 141 9.74 -1.37 -7.29
C ASP A 141 9.09 -2.51 -8.07
N ARG A 142 9.41 -2.64 -9.35
CA ARG A 142 9.09 -3.84 -10.14
C ARG A 142 9.98 -5.01 -9.69
N ASP A 143 9.42 -6.22 -9.63
CA ASP A 143 10.24 -7.42 -9.45
C ASP A 143 11.22 -7.52 -10.63
N ASP A 144 12.52 -7.51 -10.34
CA ASP A 144 13.58 -7.71 -11.33
C ASP A 144 13.44 -9.15 -11.87
N VAL A 145 12.71 -9.31 -12.98
CA VAL A 145 12.67 -10.53 -13.80
C VAL A 145 13.63 -10.38 -14.96
#